data_AF-A0A1F8RUK0-F1
#
_entry.id   AF-A0A1F8RUK0-F1
#
_cell.length_a   1.000
_cell.length_b   1.000
_cell.length_c   1.000
_cell.angle_alpha   90.00
_cell.angle_beta   90.00
_cell.angle_gamma   90.00
#
_symmetry.space_group_name_H-M   'P 1'
#
loop_
_entity.id
_entity.type
_entity.pdbx_description
1 polymer ?
#
loop_
_entity_poly.entity_id
_entity_poly.type
_entity_poly.pdbx_seq_one_letter_code
_entity_poly.pdbx_strand_id
1 'polypeptide(L)'
;MLQIARLIGADLFAQRFGPPQTAEPDAGVLRALIEERLDEIARGLVEEAAASDDVVDRASAVSYLEDRLRTLGDLLAPEQVERVREAFREGTAGW
;
A
#
# COMPACT_ATOMS: atom_id res chain seq x y z
N MET A 1 -2.24 -10.84 1.00
CA MET A 1 -1.14 -10.71 1.98
C MET A 1 0.23 -10.43 1.39
N LEU A 2 0.61 -11.02 0.25
CA LEU A 2 1.96 -10.80 -0.33
C LEU A 2 2.28 -9.34 -0.68
N GLN A 3 1.34 -8.61 -1.31
CA GLN A 3 1.57 -7.20 -1.66
C GLN A 3 1.72 -6.33 -0.41
N ILE A 4 0.81 -6.45 0.57
CA ILE A 4 0.89 -5.66 1.80
C ILE A 4 2.15 -5.98 2.60
N ALA A 5 2.57 -7.25 2.64
CA ALA A 5 3.84 -7.65 3.23
C ALA A 5 5.03 -7.01 2.52
N ARG A 6 5.02 -6.91 1.18
CA ARG A 6 6.07 -6.20 0.42
C ARG A 6 6.08 -4.71 0.74
N LEU A 7 4.92 -4.05 0.75
CA LEU A 7 4.79 -2.61 0.99
C LEU A 7 5.21 -2.21 2.42
N ILE A 8 4.90 -3.04 3.42
CA ILE A 8 5.33 -2.83 4.82
C ILE A 8 6.79 -3.26 5.05
N GLY A 9 7.28 -4.20 4.24
CA GLY A 9 8.56 -4.89 4.40
C GLY A 9 8.33 -6.35 4.82
N ALA A 10 8.77 -7.29 3.96
CA ALA A 10 8.44 -8.70 4.10
C ALA A 10 8.99 -9.31 5.40
N ASP A 11 10.18 -8.89 5.83
CA ASP A 11 10.80 -9.37 7.06
C ASP A 11 10.03 -8.89 8.31
N LEU A 12 9.59 -7.63 8.32
CA LEU A 12 8.81 -7.09 9.44
C LEU A 12 7.44 -7.78 9.51
N PHE A 13 6.78 -7.94 8.37
CA PHE A 13 5.53 -8.67 8.30
C PHE A 13 5.70 -10.11 8.82
N ALA A 14 6.75 -10.81 8.36
CA ALA A 14 7.02 -12.19 8.75
C ALA A 14 7.34 -12.34 10.23
N GLN A 15 8.07 -11.40 10.82
CA GLN A 15 8.34 -11.37 12.27
C GLN A 15 7.07 -11.19 13.09
N ARG A 16 6.09 -10.42 12.58
CA ARG A 16 4.87 -10.08 13.33
C ARG A 16 3.75 -11.11 13.17
N PHE A 17 3.60 -11.70 11.99
CA PHE A 17 2.45 -12.52 11.61
C PHE A 17 2.81 -13.90 11.05
N GLY A 18 4.11 -14.18 10.84
CA GLY A 18 4.57 -15.36 10.13
C GLY A 18 4.60 -15.19 8.60
N PRO A 19 4.95 -16.25 7.85
CA PRO A 19 5.16 -16.18 6.41
C PRO A 19 3.94 -15.59 5.66
N PRO A 20 4.11 -14.59 4.79
CA PRO A 20 2.99 -13.92 4.10
C PRO A 20 2.07 -14.84 3.29
N GLN A 21 2.55 -16.02 2.89
CA GLN A 21 1.79 -17.02 2.12
C GLN A 21 0.75 -17.76 2.99
N THR A 22 0.98 -17.85 4.30
CA THR A 22 0.18 -18.65 5.23
C THR A 22 -0.30 -17.86 6.44
N ALA A 23 0.09 -16.58 6.56
CA ALA A 23 -0.27 -15.74 7.69
C ALA A 23 -1.77 -15.38 7.68
N GLU A 24 -2.40 -15.54 8.84
CA GLU A 24 -3.76 -15.09 9.14
C GLU A 24 -3.69 -14.05 10.27
N PRO A 25 -3.28 -12.81 9.98
CA PRO A 25 -3.12 -11.79 11.00
C PRO A 25 -4.47 -11.34 11.56
N ASP A 26 -4.49 -11.02 12.85
CA ASP A 26 -5.61 -10.27 13.44
C ASP A 26 -5.78 -8.93 12.71
N ALA A 27 -7.00 -8.62 12.29
CA ALA A 27 -7.30 -7.44 11.49
C ALA A 27 -6.97 -6.13 12.23
N GLY A 28 -7.15 -6.09 13.55
CA GLY A 28 -6.81 -4.93 14.37
C GLY A 28 -5.31 -4.70 14.43
N VAL A 29 -4.53 -5.77 14.65
CA VAL A 29 -3.06 -5.71 14.69
C VAL A 29 -2.49 -5.36 13.31
N LEU A 30 -3.05 -5.91 12.23
CA LEU A 30 -2.63 -5.58 10.87
C LEU A 30 -2.89 -4.10 10.56
N ARG A 31 -4.08 -3.58 10.91
CA ARG A 31 -4.42 -2.17 10.71
C ARG A 31 -3.51 -1.22 11.48
N ALA A 32 -3.15 -1.58 12.72
CA ALA A 32 -2.19 -0.81 13.51
C ALA A 32 -0.80 -0.78 12.85
N LEU A 33 -0.32 -1.92 12.35
CA LEU A 33 0.97 -1.96 11.64
C LEU A 33 0.94 -1.17 10.33
N ILE A 34 -0.17 -1.25 9.58
CA ILE A 34 -0.36 -0.42 8.38
C ILE A 34 -0.31 1.05 8.76
N GLU A 35 -1.01 1.44 9.83
CA GLU A 35 -1.04 2.83 10.32
C GLU A 35 0.36 3.38 10.58
N GLU A 36 1.20 2.60 11.27
CA GLU A 36 2.59 2.94 11.58
C GLU A 36 3.46 3.09 10.32
N ARG A 37 3.05 2.48 9.20
CA ARG A 37 3.85 2.33 7.98
C ARG A 37 3.19 2.94 6.75
N LEU A 38 2.21 3.84 6.95
CA LEU A 38 1.44 4.45 5.86
C LEU A 38 2.33 5.16 4.85
N ASP A 39 3.35 5.88 5.31
CA ASP A 39 4.26 6.64 4.45
C ASP A 39 5.11 5.71 3.58
N GLU A 40 5.59 4.58 4.11
CA GLU A 40 6.30 3.59 3.30
C GLU A 40 5.39 2.84 2.35
N ILE A 41 4.14 2.56 2.74
CA ILE A 41 3.14 1.97 1.84
C ILE A 41 2.87 2.91 0.67
N ALA A 42 2.63 4.19 0.93
CA ALA A 42 2.38 5.18 -0.12
C ALA A 42 3.59 5.32 -1.05
N ARG A 43 4.80 5.43 -0.49
CA ARG A 43 6.04 5.48 -1.28
C ARG A 43 6.23 4.23 -2.12
N GLY A 44 6.01 3.04 -1.56
CA GLY A 44 6.09 1.78 -2.30
C GLY A 44 5.07 1.72 -3.44
N LEU A 45 3.86 2.24 -3.24
CA LEU A 45 2.87 2.33 -4.32
C LEU A 45 3.29 3.30 -5.42
N VAL A 46 3.94 4.43 -5.09
CA VAL A 46 4.52 5.36 -6.07
C VAL A 46 5.64 4.68 -6.85
N GLU A 47 6.54 3.96 -6.17
CA GLU A 47 7.61 3.19 -6.83
C GLU A 47 7.04 2.10 -7.75
N GLU A 48 5.99 1.40 -7.32
CA GLU A 48 5.29 0.42 -8.17
C GLU A 48 4.64 1.08 -9.39
N ALA A 49 4.00 2.23 -9.22
CA ALA A 49 3.38 2.97 -10.32
C ALA A 49 4.45 3.44 -11.32
N ALA A 50 5.60 3.93 -10.84
CA ALA A 50 6.70 4.37 -11.70
C ALA A 50 7.33 3.22 -12.50
N ALA A 51 7.26 1.99 -11.99
CA ALA A 51 7.77 0.79 -12.65
C ALA A 51 6.72 0.10 -13.56
N SER A 52 5.49 0.63 -13.61
CA SER A 52 4.39 0.06 -14.37
C SER A 52 4.33 0.66 -15.77
N ASP A 53 4.43 -0.17 -16.82
CA ASP A 53 4.34 0.29 -18.21
C ASP A 53 2.99 0.94 -18.55
N ASP A 54 1.93 0.62 -17.79
CA ASP A 54 0.59 1.21 -17.92
C ASP A 54 0.46 2.63 -17.34
N VAL A 55 1.49 3.12 -16.62
CA VAL A 55 1.50 4.44 -16.00
C VAL A 55 2.43 5.37 -16.77
N VAL A 56 1.83 6.31 -17.48
CA VAL A 56 2.55 7.22 -18.40
C VAL A 56 2.42 8.69 -18.02
N ASP A 57 1.50 9.00 -17.12
CA ASP A 57 1.21 10.34 -16.63
C ASP A 57 0.54 10.27 -15.25
N ARG A 58 0.29 11.43 -14.66
CA ARG A 58 -0.39 11.52 -13.37
C ARG A 58 -1.80 10.90 -13.36
N ALA A 59 -2.56 10.99 -14.45
CA ALA A 59 -3.93 10.49 -14.49
C ALA A 59 -3.96 8.96 -14.43
N SER A 60 -3.10 8.31 -15.21
CA SER A 60 -2.89 6.86 -15.20
C SER A 60 -2.31 6.38 -13.85
N ALA A 61 -1.43 7.15 -13.21
CA ALA A 61 -0.94 6.85 -11.87
C ALA A 61 -2.06 6.87 -10.80
N VAL A 62 -2.99 7.82 -10.89
CA VAL A 62 -4.16 7.88 -10.00
C VAL A 62 -5.08 6.67 -10.26
N SER A 63 -5.33 6.31 -11.51
CA SER A 63 -6.10 5.09 -11.83
C SER A 63 -5.43 3.83 -11.29
N TYR A 64 -4.10 3.71 -11.44
CA TYR A 64 -3.31 2.62 -10.87
C TYR A 64 -3.51 2.53 -9.35
N LEU A 65 -3.40 3.66 -8.64
CA LEU A 65 -3.60 3.71 -7.20
C LEU A 65 -5.00 3.21 -6.81
N GLU A 66 -6.05 3.70 -7.47
CA GLU A 66 -7.43 3.33 -7.12
C GLU A 66 -7.71 1.84 -7.31
N ASP A 67 -7.13 1.20 -8.33
CA ASP A 67 -7.22 -0.24 -8.52
C ASP A 67 -6.46 -1.02 -7.43
N ARG A 68 -5.30 -0.51 -6.99
CA ARG A 68 -4.59 -1.09 -5.83
C ARG A 68 -5.36 -0.91 -4.53
N LEU A 69 -5.91 0.27 -4.27
CA LEU A 69 -6.71 0.54 -3.08
C LEU A 69 -7.99 -0.30 -3.06
N ARG A 70 -8.62 -0.58 -4.20
CA ARG A 70 -9.75 -1.52 -4.26
C ARG A 70 -9.37 -2.93 -3.81
N THR A 71 -8.15 -3.36 -4.12
CA THR A 71 -7.62 -4.68 -3.71
C THR A 71 -7.24 -4.72 -2.23
N LEU A 72 -6.78 -3.59 -1.69
CA LEU A 72 -6.37 -3.44 -0.29
C LEU A 72 -7.48 -2.95 0.63
N GLY A 73 -8.61 -2.48 0.09
CA GLY A 73 -9.63 -1.72 0.80
C GLY A 73 -10.30 -2.48 1.94
N ASP A 74 -10.41 -3.81 1.82
CA ASP A 74 -10.94 -4.65 2.90
C ASP A 74 -9.99 -4.74 4.11
N LEU A 75 -8.70 -4.43 3.90
CA LEU A 75 -7.65 -4.46 4.93
C LEU A 75 -7.47 -3.09 5.59
N LEU A 76 -7.75 -2.01 4.87
CA LEU A 76 -7.54 -0.62 5.29
C LEU A 76 -8.81 -0.02 5.91
N ALA A 77 -8.66 0.82 6.93
CA ALA A 77 -9.74 1.68 7.36
C ALA A 77 -9.95 2.82 6.35
N PRO A 78 -11.17 3.39 6.22
CA PRO A 78 -11.44 4.50 5.28
C PRO A 78 -10.48 5.68 5.44
N GLU A 79 -10.12 6.02 6.68
CA GLU A 79 -9.21 7.12 7.00
C GLU A 79 -7.78 6.82 6.52
N GLN A 80 -7.36 5.56 6.56
CA GLN A 80 -6.06 5.11 6.05
C GLN A 80 -6.01 5.22 4.52
N VAL A 81 -7.10 4.85 3.85
CA VAL A 81 -7.23 4.97 2.39
C VAL A 81 -7.05 6.42 1.96
N GLU A 82 -7.71 7.38 2.62
CA GLU A 82 -7.55 8.80 2.28
C GLU A 82 -6.12 9.30 2.49
N ARG A 83 -5.45 8.89 3.57
CA ARG A 83 -4.06 9.26 3.81
C ARG A 83 -3.10 8.70 2.78
N VAL A 84 -3.29 7.45 2.35
CA VAL A 84 -2.51 6.87 1.24
C VAL A 84 -2.76 7.66 -0.05
N ARG A 85 -4.01 8.07 -0.33
CA ARG A 85 -4.33 8.92 -1.49
C ARG A 85 -3.61 10.26 -1.44
N GLU A 86 -3.60 10.93 -0.30
CA GLU A 86 -2.91 12.21 -0.12
C GLU A 86 -1.40 12.05 -0.34
N ALA A 87 -0.76 11.12 0.37
CA ALA A 87 0.68 10.88 0.26
C ALA A 87 1.09 10.45 -1.16
N PHE A 88 0.29 9.62 -1.83
CA PHE A 88 0.54 9.23 -3.21
C PHE A 88 0.42 10.43 -4.18
N ARG A 89 -0.62 11.27 -4.02
CA ARG A 89 -0.80 12.47 -4.86
C ARG A 89 0.36 13.44 -4.73
N GLU A 90 0.91 13.58 -3.52
CA GLU A 90 2.12 14.36 -3.27
C GLU A 90 3.34 13.73 -3.96
N GLY A 91 3.52 12.41 -3.82
CA GLY A 91 4.62 11.66 -4.46
C GLY A 91 4.59 11.69 -5.99
N THR A 92 3.41 11.80 -6.61
CA THR A 92 3.25 11.89 -8.07
C THR A 92 3.04 13.32 -8.58
N ALA A 93 3.28 14.35 -7.76
CA ALA A 93 2.99 15.74 -8.13
C ALA A 93 3.82 16.24 -9.34
N GLY A 94 4.98 15.63 -9.58
CA GLY A 94 5.88 15.97 -10.69
C GLY A 94 5.79 15.08 -11.93
N TRP A 95 4.79 14.20 -12.00
CA TRP A 95 4.57 13.31 -13.16
C TRP A 95 3.63 13.92 -14.18
#